data_AF-A0A7J9JXK8-F1
#
_entry.id   AF-A0A7J9JXK8-F1
#
_cell.length_a   1.000
_cell.length_b   1.000
_cell.length_c   1.000
_cell.angle_alpha   90.00
_cell.angle_beta   90.00
_cell.angle_gamma   90.00
#
_symmetry.space_group_name_H-M   'P 1'
#
loop_
_entity.id
_entity.type
_entity.pdbx_description
1 polymer ?
#
loop_
_entity_poly.entity_id
_entity_poly.type
_entity_poly.pdbx_seq_one_letter_code
_entity_poly.pdbx_strand_id
1 'polypeptide(L)'
;MLQQLKPSDFPNQGEYEAWQRRNLKLLEAGLLLHPLLPLDKTDTAPQRLRQIIRGALEKPLETGKNNESMQALRSIVLSLACRTFDGSASETIHWADGFPLNLRIYQMLLEACFDVNDETSVIEEVDEVLELIKKTWVVLGMNQMLHNLCFLWILFNRYVATGEVEGDLLFAANNLLMEVEKDSKSMKDPNYSKILSSTLSAILGWAEKRLLAYHNYFHSDNTELLECVVSVGVLSAKIMVEDISHEYRKKRKEFDVAHERVDTYIRSSLRTAFFQASFHYFKCLYILLGSAR
;
A
#
# COMPACT_ATOMS: atom_id res chain seq x y z
N MET A 1 -19.61 20.37 -6.09
CA MET A 1 -19.57 19.10 -6.84
C MET A 1 -20.95 18.44 -6.92
N LEU A 2 -21.48 17.82 -5.85
CA LEU A 2 -22.75 17.06 -5.90
C LEU A 2 -24.00 17.83 -6.36
N GLN A 3 -24.02 19.16 -6.20
CA GLN A 3 -25.14 20.03 -6.64
C GLN A 3 -24.88 20.77 -7.96
N GLN A 4 -23.72 20.56 -8.60
CA GLN A 4 -23.39 21.22 -9.87
C GLN A 4 -23.99 20.51 -11.07
N LEU A 5 -24.07 19.18 -11.02
CA LEU A 5 -24.67 18.35 -12.06
C LEU A 5 -26.02 17.82 -11.61
N LYS A 6 -26.97 17.80 -12.54
CA LYS A 6 -28.34 17.30 -12.36
C LYS A 6 -28.45 15.89 -12.94
N PRO A 7 -29.46 15.10 -12.52
CA PRO A 7 -29.72 13.79 -13.13
C PRO A 7 -29.88 13.83 -14.65
N SER A 8 -30.42 14.94 -15.19
CA SER A 8 -30.58 15.16 -16.63
C SER A 8 -29.27 15.29 -17.41
N ASP A 9 -28.15 15.53 -16.73
CA ASP A 9 -26.83 15.69 -17.35
C ASP A 9 -26.16 14.32 -17.60
N PHE A 10 -26.84 13.21 -17.26
CA PHE A 10 -26.33 11.85 -17.37
C PHE A 10 -27.19 11.02 -18.32
N PRO A 11 -26.60 10.04 -19.04
CA PRO A 11 -27.33 9.15 -19.94
C PRO A 11 -28.45 8.37 -19.25
N ASN A 12 -28.26 8.02 -17.98
CA ASN A 12 -29.23 7.28 -17.20
C ASN A 12 -29.04 7.53 -15.69
N GLN A 13 -30.05 7.14 -14.91
CA GLN A 13 -30.06 7.28 -13.45
C GLN A 13 -28.93 6.50 -12.78
N GLY A 14 -28.55 5.32 -13.30
CA GLY A 14 -27.49 4.50 -12.74
C GLY A 14 -26.11 5.17 -12.81
N GLU A 15 -25.80 5.85 -13.91
CA GLU A 15 -24.57 6.64 -14.06
C GLU A 15 -24.55 7.87 -13.15
N TYR A 16 -25.69 8.54 -12.99
CA TYR A 16 -25.81 9.63 -12.03
C TYR A 16 -25.52 9.16 -10.60
N GLU A 17 -26.12 8.05 -10.19
CA GLU A 17 -25.89 7.44 -8.87
C GLU A 17 -24.45 6.97 -8.70
N ALA A 18 -23.85 6.34 -9.72
CA ALA A 18 -22.44 5.95 -9.71
C ALA A 18 -21.53 7.17 -9.54
N TRP A 19 -21.81 8.27 -10.25
CA TRP A 19 -21.10 9.53 -10.09
C TRP A 19 -21.24 10.10 -8.67
N GLN A 20 -22.46 10.12 -8.11
CA GLN A 20 -22.68 10.57 -6.72
C GLN A 20 -21.86 9.73 -5.73
N ARG A 21 -21.88 8.40 -5.87
CA ARG A 21 -21.12 7.48 -5.01
C ARG A 21 -19.61 7.73 -5.11
N ARG A 22 -19.08 7.95 -6.32
CA ARG A 22 -17.65 8.29 -6.53
C ARG A 22 -17.27 9.59 -5.81
N ASN A 23 -18.12 10.62 -5.87
CA ASN A 23 -17.89 11.89 -5.19
C ASN A 23 -17.89 11.73 -3.66
N LEU A 24 -18.81 10.92 -3.11
CA LEU A 24 -18.85 10.63 -1.67
C LEU A 24 -17.63 9.83 -1.22
N LYS A 25 -17.20 8.84 -2.00
CA LYS A 25 -15.97 8.08 -1.76
C LYS A 25 -14.73 8.98 -1.79
N LEU A 26 -14.68 9.97 -2.69
CA LEU A 26 -13.58 10.95 -2.74
C LEU A 26 -13.55 11.83 -1.49
N LEU A 27 -14.72 12.29 -1.03
CA LEU A 27 -14.84 13.02 0.24
C LEU A 27 -14.43 12.16 1.44
N GLU A 28 -14.82 10.88 1.45
CA GLU A 28 -14.40 9.91 2.48
C GLU A 28 -12.87 9.76 2.50
N ALA A 29 -12.27 9.59 1.32
CA ALA A 29 -10.84 9.44 1.18
C ALA A 29 -10.09 10.67 1.69
N GLY A 30 -10.50 11.88 1.29
CA GLY A 30 -9.81 13.12 1.66
C GLY A 30 -10.01 13.54 3.11
N LEU A 31 -11.23 13.39 3.64
CA LEU A 31 -11.56 13.91 4.96
C LEU A 31 -11.35 12.89 6.08
N LEU A 32 -11.48 11.59 5.79
CA LEU A 32 -11.49 10.56 6.83
C LEU A 32 -10.32 9.58 6.76
N LEU A 33 -9.95 9.12 5.57
CA LEU A 33 -8.97 8.05 5.40
C LEU A 33 -7.55 8.57 5.24
N HIS A 34 -7.39 9.63 4.45
CA HIS A 34 -6.10 10.24 4.11
C HIS A 34 -6.10 11.75 4.37
N PRO A 35 -6.55 12.23 5.54
CA PRO A 35 -6.53 13.65 5.80
C PRO A 35 -5.09 14.12 6.05
N LEU A 36 -4.75 15.31 5.56
CA LEU A 36 -3.48 15.98 5.90
C LEU A 36 -3.39 16.24 7.41
N LEU A 37 -4.50 16.64 8.01
CA LEU A 37 -4.63 16.88 9.45
C LEU A 37 -5.28 15.68 10.14
N PRO A 38 -4.63 15.10 11.17
CA PRO A 38 -5.20 14.02 11.96
C PRO A 38 -6.60 14.35 12.48
N LEU A 39 -7.46 13.34 12.58
CA LEU A 39 -8.79 13.49 13.18
C LEU A 39 -8.69 13.57 14.70
N ASP A 40 -9.44 14.49 15.31
CA ASP A 40 -9.62 14.50 16.76
C ASP A 40 -10.48 13.29 17.17
N LYS A 41 -10.03 12.55 18.18
CA LYS A 41 -10.72 11.37 18.69
C LYS A 41 -12.01 11.70 19.45
N THR A 42 -12.14 12.94 19.93
CA THR A 42 -13.32 13.42 20.65
C THR A 42 -14.39 13.99 19.71
N ASP A 43 -14.03 14.28 18.46
CA ASP A 43 -14.95 14.83 17.46
C ASP A 43 -15.91 13.74 16.95
N THR A 44 -17.20 14.09 16.91
CA THR A 44 -18.27 13.22 16.39
C THR A 44 -18.49 13.39 14.89
N ALA A 45 -17.98 14.47 14.28
CA ALA A 45 -18.15 14.76 12.85
C ALA A 45 -17.62 13.65 11.93
N PRO A 46 -16.46 12.99 12.19
CA PRO A 46 -16.01 11.86 11.40
C PRO A 46 -16.99 10.67 11.41
N GLN A 47 -17.57 10.38 12.56
CA GLN A 47 -18.55 9.28 12.68
C GLN A 47 -19.86 9.62 11.98
N ARG A 48 -20.33 10.87 12.10
CA ARG A 48 -21.52 11.36 11.39
C ARG A 48 -21.33 11.34 9.88
N LEU A 49 -20.15 11.74 9.38
CA LEU A 49 -19.85 11.66 7.94
C LEU A 49 -19.92 10.22 7.44
N ARG A 50 -19.33 9.25 8.17
CA ARG A 50 -19.44 7.81 7.82
C ARG A 50 -20.89 7.34 7.76
N GLN A 51 -21.72 7.76 8.71
CA GLN A 51 -23.14 7.40 8.72
C GLN A 51 -23.89 7.98 7.51
N ILE A 52 -23.64 9.24 7.15
CA ILE A 52 -24.25 9.87 5.97
C ILE A 52 -23.81 9.17 4.70
N ILE A 53 -22.51 8.88 4.54
CA ILE A 53 -21.99 8.20 3.35
C ILE A 53 -22.57 6.78 3.25
N ARG A 54 -22.64 6.03 4.35
CA ARG A 54 -23.25 4.70 4.36
C ARG A 54 -24.73 4.75 3.97
N GLY A 55 -25.50 5.69 4.53
CA GLY A 55 -26.90 5.88 4.16
C GLY A 55 -27.07 6.26 2.69
N ALA A 56 -26.17 7.08 2.14
CA ALA A 56 -26.16 7.48 0.74
C ALA A 56 -25.82 6.33 -0.24
N LEU A 57 -25.11 5.30 0.22
CA LEU A 57 -24.83 4.10 -0.56
C LEU A 57 -26.07 3.19 -0.67
N GLU A 58 -26.88 3.15 0.39
CA GLU A 58 -28.15 2.39 0.44
C GLU A 58 -29.27 3.11 -0.32
N LYS A 59 -29.40 4.42 -0.13
CA LYS A 59 -30.39 5.26 -0.81
C LYS A 59 -29.71 6.53 -1.36
N PRO A 60 -29.76 6.79 -2.68
CA PRO A 60 -29.14 7.96 -3.27
C PRO A 60 -29.58 9.27 -2.61
N LEU A 61 -28.64 10.20 -2.44
CA LEU A 61 -28.93 11.52 -1.87
C LEU A 61 -29.72 12.37 -2.86
N GLU A 62 -30.76 13.01 -2.33
CA GLU A 62 -31.49 14.05 -3.06
C GLU A 62 -30.68 15.35 -3.04
N THR A 63 -30.14 15.74 -4.20
CA THR A 63 -29.21 16.88 -4.34
C THR A 63 -29.87 18.26 -4.36
N GLY A 64 -31.17 18.34 -4.07
CA GLY A 64 -31.93 19.59 -4.02
C GLY A 64 -31.31 20.61 -3.06
N LYS A 65 -31.32 21.90 -3.44
CA LYS A 65 -30.67 22.99 -2.67
C LYS A 65 -31.19 23.13 -1.23
N ASN A 66 -32.44 22.73 -0.97
CA ASN A 66 -33.10 22.83 0.32
C ASN A 66 -33.29 21.47 1.03
N ASN A 67 -32.61 20.41 0.57
CA ASN A 67 -32.73 19.12 1.23
C ASN A 67 -31.89 19.08 2.53
N GLU A 68 -32.53 18.70 3.64
CA GLU A 68 -31.90 18.63 4.96
C GLU A 68 -30.66 17.71 4.99
N SER A 69 -30.70 16.57 4.29
CA SER A 69 -29.58 15.63 4.21
C SER A 69 -28.35 16.24 3.53
N MET A 70 -28.56 17.04 2.48
CA MET A 70 -27.50 17.74 1.78
C MET A 70 -26.93 18.89 2.60
N GLN A 71 -27.78 19.58 3.38
CA GLN A 71 -27.33 20.62 4.32
C GLN A 71 -26.49 20.01 5.44
N ALA A 72 -26.94 18.87 6.00
CA ALA A 72 -26.19 18.14 7.02
C ALA A 72 -24.83 17.66 6.49
N LEU A 73 -24.80 17.06 5.29
CA LEU A 73 -23.56 16.66 4.62
C LEU A 73 -22.62 17.85 4.44
N ARG A 74 -23.13 18.97 3.90
CA ARG A 74 -22.34 20.18 3.66
C ARG A 74 -21.76 20.75 4.95
N SER A 75 -22.56 20.83 6.00
CA SER A 75 -22.12 21.34 7.31
C SER A 75 -20.99 20.49 7.89
N ILE A 76 -21.13 19.16 7.86
CA ILE A 76 -20.12 18.24 8.38
C ILE A 76 -18.84 18.28 7.53
N VAL A 77 -18.97 18.28 6.20
CA VAL A 77 -17.82 18.38 5.29
C VAL A 77 -17.05 19.68 5.52
N LEU A 78 -17.73 20.82 5.64
CA LEU A 78 -17.08 22.10 5.92
C LEU A 78 -16.37 22.08 7.28
N SER A 79 -17.02 21.55 8.32
CA SER A 79 -16.39 21.41 9.64
C SER A 79 -15.12 20.58 9.61
N LEU A 80 -15.08 19.51 8.81
CA LEU A 80 -13.91 18.64 8.67
C LEU A 80 -12.84 19.21 7.75
N ALA A 81 -13.23 20.04 6.76
CA ALA A 81 -12.31 20.64 5.81
C ALA A 81 -11.60 21.88 6.36
N CYS A 82 -12.27 22.69 7.19
CA CYS A 82 -11.76 23.97 7.69
C CYS A 82 -10.91 23.87 8.97
N ARG A 83 -10.29 22.71 9.23
CA ARG A 83 -9.51 22.46 10.44
C ARG A 83 -8.09 23.03 10.32
N THR A 84 -7.50 23.44 11.44
CA THR A 84 -6.09 23.86 11.53
C THR A 84 -5.29 22.96 12.46
N PHE A 85 -3.96 23.09 12.42
CA PHE A 85 -3.06 22.40 13.35
C PHE A 85 -3.22 22.83 14.81
N ASP A 86 -3.69 24.06 15.07
CA ASP A 86 -3.89 24.61 16.43
C ASP A 86 -5.34 24.48 16.93
N GLY A 87 -6.24 23.91 16.12
CA GLY A 87 -7.66 23.74 16.45
C GLY A 87 -8.51 25.01 16.32
N SER A 88 -7.94 26.12 15.85
CA SER A 88 -8.70 27.32 15.48
C SER A 88 -9.52 27.13 14.20
N ALA A 89 -10.56 27.96 14.02
CA ALA A 89 -11.33 27.94 12.78
C ALA A 89 -10.54 28.67 11.68
N SER A 90 -10.24 27.99 10.58
CA SER A 90 -9.59 28.59 9.40
C SER A 90 -10.60 28.86 8.30
N GLU A 91 -10.38 29.96 7.59
CA GLU A 91 -11.08 30.27 6.34
C GLU A 91 -10.55 29.44 5.16
N THR A 92 -9.44 28.72 5.33
CA THR A 92 -8.84 27.83 4.33
C THR A 92 -9.46 26.43 4.39
N ILE A 93 -9.83 25.88 3.23
CA ILE A 93 -10.56 24.61 3.11
C ILE A 93 -9.59 23.50 2.69
N HIS A 94 -9.18 22.65 3.63
CA HIS A 94 -8.21 21.57 3.44
C HIS A 94 -8.82 20.21 3.09
N TRP A 95 -9.89 20.15 2.30
CA TRP A 95 -10.59 18.87 2.03
C TRP A 95 -9.84 17.94 1.07
N ALA A 96 -9.08 18.54 0.15
CA ALA A 96 -8.24 17.86 -0.84
C ALA A 96 -6.78 18.36 -0.81
N ASP A 97 -6.42 19.06 0.26
CA ASP A 97 -5.09 19.59 0.42
C ASP A 97 -4.22 18.53 1.09
N GLY A 98 -3.11 18.19 0.43
CA GLY A 98 -2.02 17.48 1.07
C GLY A 98 -1.62 16.19 0.39
N PHE A 99 -0.38 15.83 0.70
CA PHE A 99 0.31 14.68 0.15
C PHE A 99 -0.39 13.32 0.37
N PRO A 100 -1.04 13.03 1.52
CA PRO A 100 -1.66 11.72 1.75
C PRO A 100 -2.80 11.39 0.76
N LEU A 101 -3.70 12.34 0.47
CA LEU A 101 -4.77 12.13 -0.48
C LEU A 101 -4.22 12.03 -1.91
N ASN A 102 -3.27 12.89 -2.28
CA ASN A 102 -2.63 12.85 -3.59
C ASN A 102 -1.96 11.50 -3.86
N LEU A 103 -1.25 10.98 -2.86
CA LEU A 103 -0.65 9.65 -2.93
C LEU A 103 -1.70 8.56 -3.13
N ARG A 104 -2.85 8.64 -2.43
CA ARG A 104 -3.93 7.68 -2.59
C ARG A 104 -4.54 7.74 -3.99
N ILE A 105 -4.79 8.94 -4.52
CA ILE A 105 -5.29 9.13 -5.88
C ILE A 105 -4.29 8.55 -6.88
N TYR A 106 -3.00 8.80 -6.68
CA TYR A 106 -1.95 8.28 -7.54
C TYR A 106 -1.89 6.74 -7.55
N GLN A 107 -2.01 6.11 -6.38
CA GLN A 107 -2.11 4.64 -6.29
C GLN A 107 -3.32 4.10 -7.07
N MET A 108 -4.49 4.75 -6.96
CA MET A 108 -5.67 4.36 -7.73
C MET A 108 -5.49 4.55 -9.24
N LEU A 109 -4.71 5.54 -9.67
CA LEU A 109 -4.35 5.69 -11.08
C LEU A 109 -3.46 4.53 -11.56
N LEU A 110 -2.48 4.11 -10.74
CA LEU A 110 -1.62 2.97 -11.07
C LEU A 110 -2.39 1.64 -11.13
N GLU A 111 -3.51 1.50 -10.41
CA GLU A 111 -4.38 0.33 -10.54
C GLU A 111 -4.94 0.17 -11.97
N ALA A 112 -4.99 1.24 -12.77
CA ALA A 112 -5.39 1.17 -14.18
C ALA A 112 -4.36 0.51 -15.11
N CYS A 113 -3.16 0.19 -14.61
CA CYS A 113 -2.14 -0.54 -15.38
C CYS A 113 -2.42 -2.05 -15.49
N PHE A 114 -3.54 -2.52 -14.94
CA PHE A 114 -3.85 -3.94 -14.86
C PHE A 114 -5.27 -4.24 -15.33
N ASP A 115 -5.48 -5.48 -15.75
CA ASP A 115 -6.78 -5.94 -16.23
C ASP A 115 -7.82 -5.96 -15.09
N VAL A 116 -9.05 -5.60 -15.43
CA VAL A 116 -10.19 -5.53 -14.49
C VAL A 116 -10.76 -6.92 -14.20
N ASN A 117 -10.60 -7.87 -15.13
CA ASN A 117 -11.05 -9.25 -15.04
C ASN A 117 -9.95 -10.17 -14.51
N ASP A 118 -8.67 -9.79 -14.70
CA ASP A 118 -7.51 -10.51 -14.17
C ASP A 118 -6.60 -9.55 -13.40
N GLU A 119 -6.74 -9.57 -12.08
CA GLU A 119 -5.94 -8.73 -11.18
C GLU A 119 -4.44 -9.09 -11.19
N THR A 120 -4.00 -10.17 -11.82
CA THR A 120 -2.56 -10.47 -11.96
C THR A 120 -1.97 -9.97 -13.27
N SER A 121 -2.81 -9.74 -14.28
CA SER A 121 -2.36 -9.35 -15.62
C SER A 121 -2.16 -7.84 -15.73
N VAL A 122 -0.99 -7.44 -16.22
CA VAL A 122 -0.72 -6.08 -16.71
C VAL A 122 -1.38 -5.94 -18.08
N ILE A 123 -1.95 -4.77 -18.39
CA ILE A 123 -2.55 -4.50 -19.71
C ILE A 123 -1.47 -4.36 -20.79
N GLU A 124 -1.82 -4.61 -22.05
CA GLU A 124 -0.88 -4.48 -23.17
C GLU A 124 -0.39 -3.03 -23.33
N GLU A 125 -1.25 -2.05 -23.10
CA GLU A 125 -0.96 -0.61 -23.26
C GLU A 125 -0.45 0.07 -21.97
N VAL A 126 0.29 -0.68 -21.15
CA VAL A 126 0.77 -0.18 -19.84
C VAL A 126 1.65 1.07 -19.99
N ASP A 127 2.48 1.13 -21.02
CA ASP A 127 3.36 2.26 -21.27
C ASP A 127 2.56 3.52 -21.63
N GLU A 128 1.54 3.41 -22.47
CA GLU A 128 0.65 4.53 -22.80
C GLU A 128 -0.11 5.02 -21.56
N VAL A 129 -0.59 4.10 -20.72
CA VAL A 129 -1.29 4.44 -19.47
C VAL A 129 -0.34 5.13 -18.50
N LEU A 130 0.88 4.63 -18.33
CA LEU A 130 1.88 5.28 -17.47
C LEU A 130 2.24 6.68 -17.96
N GLU A 131 2.36 6.90 -19.27
CA GLU A 131 2.58 8.23 -19.85
C GLU A 131 1.40 9.18 -19.61
N LEU A 132 0.16 8.69 -19.61
CA LEU A 132 -1.01 9.49 -19.21
C LEU A 132 -0.99 9.83 -17.72
N ILE A 133 -0.64 8.86 -16.87
CA ILE A 133 -0.54 9.06 -15.42
C ILE A 133 0.56 10.09 -15.09
N LYS A 134 1.69 10.08 -15.81
CA LYS A 134 2.77 11.06 -15.66
C LYS A 134 2.30 12.50 -15.83
N LYS A 135 1.29 12.76 -16.67
CA LYS A 135 0.71 14.11 -16.84
C LYS A 135 0.05 14.65 -15.57
N THR A 136 -0.30 13.78 -14.62
CA THR A 136 -0.90 14.19 -13.34
C THR A 136 0.13 14.57 -12.28
N TRP A 137 1.44 14.35 -12.53
CA TRP A 137 2.48 14.51 -11.51
C TRP A 137 2.56 15.92 -10.93
N VAL A 138 2.48 16.95 -11.78
CA VAL A 138 2.54 18.35 -11.32
C VAL A 138 1.37 18.67 -10.38
N VAL A 139 0.19 18.12 -10.66
CA VAL A 139 -1.03 18.36 -9.87
C VAL A 139 -0.96 17.59 -8.55
N LEU A 140 -0.46 16.35 -8.58
CA LEU A 140 -0.42 15.47 -7.41
C LEU A 140 0.85 15.65 -6.56
N GLY A 141 1.84 16.42 -7.02
CA GLY A 141 3.13 16.56 -6.34
C GLY A 141 3.99 15.30 -6.44
N MET A 142 3.89 14.57 -7.55
CA MET A 142 4.64 13.33 -7.78
C MET A 142 5.92 13.60 -8.56
N ASN A 143 6.89 12.68 -8.40
CA ASN A 143 8.12 12.65 -9.17
C ASN A 143 8.50 11.19 -9.46
N GLN A 144 9.58 10.99 -10.22
CA GLN A 144 10.04 9.65 -10.59
C GLN A 144 10.29 8.75 -9.39
N MET A 145 10.88 9.29 -8.31
CA MET A 145 11.28 8.50 -7.14
C MET A 145 10.05 8.01 -6.37
N LEU A 146 9.05 8.89 -6.17
CA LEU A 146 7.77 8.52 -5.59
C LEU A 146 6.98 7.56 -6.49
N HIS A 147 7.06 7.72 -7.80
CA HIS A 147 6.47 6.77 -8.75
C HIS A 147 7.09 5.38 -8.58
N ASN A 148 8.42 5.26 -8.60
CA ASN A 148 9.14 4.00 -8.42
C ASN A 148 8.69 3.30 -7.13
N LEU A 149 8.65 4.05 -6.02
CA LEU A 149 8.23 3.52 -4.72
C LEU A 149 6.75 3.11 -4.67
N CYS A 150 5.85 3.88 -5.29
CA CYS A 150 4.44 3.53 -5.36
C CYS A 150 4.20 2.30 -6.23
N PHE A 151 4.84 2.24 -7.40
CA PHE A 151 4.65 1.16 -8.35
C PHE A 151 5.29 -0.15 -7.85
N LEU A 152 6.45 -0.07 -7.19
CA LEU A 152 7.01 -1.15 -6.37
C LEU A 152 5.97 -1.73 -5.41
N TRP A 153 5.33 -0.86 -4.61
CA TRP A 153 4.33 -1.30 -3.65
C TRP A 153 3.12 -1.96 -4.33
N ILE A 154 2.62 -1.38 -5.43
CA ILE A 154 1.45 -1.92 -6.14
C ILE A 154 1.74 -3.32 -6.70
N LEU A 155 2.87 -3.51 -7.41
CA LEU A 155 3.27 -4.81 -7.96
C LEU A 155 3.44 -5.84 -6.84
N PHE A 156 4.18 -5.47 -5.79
CA PHE A 156 4.41 -6.35 -4.64
C PHE A 156 3.09 -6.72 -3.93
N ASN A 157 2.26 -5.74 -3.60
CA ASN A 157 1.01 -5.97 -2.89
C ASN A 157 0.06 -6.83 -3.72
N ARG A 158 0.04 -6.67 -5.04
CA ARG A 158 -0.80 -7.46 -5.96
C ARG A 158 -0.32 -8.91 -6.05
N TYR A 159 0.99 -9.14 -6.14
CA TYR A 159 1.56 -10.49 -6.03
C TYR A 159 1.16 -11.19 -4.72
N VAL A 160 1.27 -10.50 -3.59
CA VAL A 160 0.90 -11.07 -2.28
C VAL A 160 -0.61 -11.28 -2.13
N ALA A 161 -1.43 -10.31 -2.56
CA ALA A 161 -2.88 -10.36 -2.42
C ALA A 161 -3.53 -11.44 -3.30
N THR A 162 -2.92 -11.75 -4.44
CA THR A 162 -3.38 -12.78 -5.39
C THR A 162 -2.88 -14.18 -5.04
N GLY A 163 -2.23 -14.35 -3.88
CA GLY A 163 -1.81 -15.64 -3.38
C GLY A 163 -0.49 -16.14 -3.98
N GLU A 164 0.37 -15.23 -4.45
CA GLU A 164 1.73 -15.55 -4.90
C GLU A 164 1.76 -16.40 -6.18
N VAL A 165 0.74 -16.22 -7.03
CA VAL A 165 0.55 -16.99 -8.27
C VAL A 165 1.44 -16.47 -9.40
N GLU A 166 1.53 -15.14 -9.55
CA GLU A 166 2.22 -14.52 -10.69
C GLU A 166 3.62 -14.02 -10.31
N GLY A 167 4.63 -14.86 -10.52
CA GLY A 167 6.02 -14.57 -10.16
C GLY A 167 6.59 -13.33 -10.86
N ASP A 168 6.13 -13.03 -12.08
CA ASP A 168 6.58 -11.87 -12.86
C ASP A 168 6.32 -10.54 -12.14
N LEU A 169 5.24 -10.45 -11.37
CA LEU A 169 4.95 -9.27 -10.55
C LEU A 169 6.02 -9.08 -9.45
N LEU A 170 6.49 -10.17 -8.83
CA LEU A 170 7.56 -10.08 -7.83
C LEU A 170 8.90 -9.74 -8.48
N PHE A 171 9.21 -10.30 -9.65
CA PHE A 171 10.43 -9.94 -10.39
C PHE A 171 10.42 -8.47 -10.82
N ALA A 172 9.30 -7.97 -11.32
CA ALA A 172 9.12 -6.55 -11.66
C ALA A 172 9.24 -5.65 -10.41
N ALA A 173 8.65 -6.07 -9.28
CA ALA A 173 8.83 -5.39 -8.00
C ALA A 173 10.31 -5.36 -7.58
N ASN A 174 11.04 -6.47 -7.69
CA ASN A 174 12.46 -6.52 -7.36
C ASN A 174 13.30 -5.57 -8.24
N ASN A 175 12.98 -5.48 -9.54
CA ASN A 175 13.62 -4.53 -10.45
C ASN A 175 13.40 -3.08 -10.03
N LEU A 176 12.17 -2.71 -9.64
CA LEU A 176 11.89 -1.37 -9.11
C LEU A 176 12.56 -1.13 -7.76
N LEU A 177 12.69 -2.15 -6.91
CA LEU A 177 13.39 -2.02 -5.63
C LEU A 177 14.87 -1.65 -5.83
N MET A 178 15.52 -2.16 -6.88
CA MET A 178 16.88 -1.75 -7.25
C MET A 178 16.97 -0.27 -7.65
N GLU A 179 15.95 0.27 -8.34
CA GLU A 179 15.88 1.71 -8.62
C GLU A 179 15.62 2.52 -7.34
N VAL A 180 14.74 2.03 -6.45
CA VAL A 180 14.48 2.64 -5.14
C VAL A 180 15.74 2.68 -4.25
N GLU A 181 16.64 1.68 -4.34
CA GLU A 181 17.94 1.71 -3.66
C GLU A 181 18.84 2.85 -4.15
N LYS A 182 18.79 3.18 -5.44
CA LYS A 182 19.53 4.33 -5.99
C LYS A 182 18.88 5.64 -5.54
N ASP A 183 17.56 5.69 -5.58
CA ASP A 183 16.76 6.86 -5.20
C ASP A 183 16.93 7.22 -3.71
N SER A 184 16.95 6.23 -2.82
CA SER A 184 17.07 6.44 -1.36
C SER A 184 18.35 7.15 -0.95
N LYS A 185 19.42 7.04 -1.75
CA LYS A 185 20.71 7.70 -1.48
C LYS A 185 20.69 9.20 -1.78
N SER A 186 19.70 9.67 -2.56
CA SER A 186 19.63 11.06 -3.05
C SER A 186 18.43 11.84 -2.51
N MET A 187 17.28 11.20 -2.27
CA MET A 187 16.08 11.87 -1.74
C MET A 187 16.18 12.09 -0.24
N LYS A 188 15.88 13.31 0.23
CA LYS A 188 15.85 13.65 1.66
C LYS A 188 14.51 14.22 2.13
N ASP A 189 13.47 14.04 1.34
CA ASP A 189 12.13 14.51 1.69
C ASP A 189 11.53 13.63 2.81
N PRO A 190 11.09 14.24 3.94
CA PRO A 190 10.50 13.49 5.05
C PRO A 190 9.30 12.64 4.66
N ASN A 191 8.49 13.10 3.68
CA ASN A 191 7.34 12.35 3.22
C ASN A 191 7.78 11.09 2.46
N TYR A 192 8.76 11.21 1.57
CA TYR A 192 9.39 10.07 0.90
C TYR A 192 9.96 9.06 1.91
N SER A 193 10.80 9.49 2.87
CA SER A 193 11.40 8.59 3.86
C SER A 193 10.34 7.83 4.69
N LYS A 194 9.24 8.50 5.06
CA LYS A 194 8.15 7.86 5.79
C LYS A 194 7.45 6.76 4.96
N ILE A 195 7.17 7.03 3.69
CA ILE A 195 6.59 6.01 2.80
C ILE A 195 7.59 4.87 2.60
N LEU A 196 8.85 5.21 2.30
CA LEU A 196 9.92 4.25 2.04
C LEU A 196 10.05 3.27 3.21
N SER A 197 10.22 3.78 4.43
CA SER A 197 10.34 2.97 5.64
C SER A 197 9.12 2.05 5.85
N SER A 198 7.90 2.57 5.63
CA SER A 198 6.67 1.79 5.79
C SER A 198 6.57 0.67 4.74
N THR A 199 6.85 0.99 3.47
CA THR A 199 6.83 0.05 2.34
C THR A 199 7.88 -1.05 2.53
N LEU A 200 9.13 -0.67 2.81
CA LEU A 200 10.22 -1.63 3.00
C LEU A 200 10.02 -2.51 4.23
N SER A 201 9.45 -1.99 5.32
CA SER A 201 9.12 -2.79 6.50
C SER A 201 8.10 -3.88 6.18
N ALA A 202 7.07 -3.57 5.37
CA ALA A 202 6.07 -4.53 4.95
C ALA A 202 6.66 -5.61 4.03
N ILE A 203 7.44 -5.19 3.04
CA ILE A 203 8.14 -6.09 2.10
C ILE A 203 9.12 -7.01 2.85
N LEU A 204 9.98 -6.43 3.70
CA LEU A 204 10.95 -7.17 4.50
C LEU A 204 10.24 -8.17 5.43
N GLY A 205 9.20 -7.73 6.14
CA GLY A 205 8.45 -8.61 7.04
C GLY A 205 7.76 -9.78 6.31
N TRP A 206 7.33 -9.59 5.06
CA TRP A 206 6.81 -10.67 4.23
C TRP A 206 7.91 -11.62 3.75
N ALA A 207 9.06 -11.09 3.33
CA ALA A 207 10.20 -11.89 2.85
C ALA A 207 10.81 -12.71 4.00
N GLU A 208 11.05 -12.11 5.16
CA GLU A 208 11.65 -12.79 6.32
C GLU A 208 10.81 -13.95 6.83
N LYS A 209 9.47 -13.83 6.83
CA LYS A 209 8.58 -14.94 7.19
C LYS A 209 8.81 -16.20 6.36
N ARG A 210 9.13 -16.03 5.07
CA ARG A 210 9.46 -17.13 4.15
C ARG A 210 10.89 -17.59 4.33
N LEU A 211 11.84 -16.66 4.33
CA LEU A 211 13.27 -16.96 4.34
C LEU A 211 13.73 -17.63 5.64
N LEU A 212 13.17 -17.25 6.79
CA LEU A 212 13.50 -17.86 8.09
C LEU A 212 13.12 -19.34 8.19
N ALA A 213 12.25 -19.81 7.30
CA ALA A 213 11.83 -21.21 7.20
C ALA A 213 11.77 -21.67 5.73
N TYR A 214 12.72 -21.21 4.89
CA TYR A 214 12.65 -21.38 3.44
C TYR A 214 12.50 -22.84 2.98
N HIS A 215 12.97 -23.83 3.75
CA HIS A 215 12.76 -25.25 3.43
C HIS A 215 11.27 -25.66 3.39
N ASN A 216 10.38 -24.89 4.02
CA ASN A 216 8.93 -25.13 4.00
C ASN A 216 8.22 -24.46 2.82
N TYR A 217 8.85 -23.46 2.20
CA TYR A 217 8.23 -22.60 1.19
C TYR A 217 8.83 -22.78 -0.20
N PHE A 218 10.08 -23.23 -0.27
CA PHE A 218 10.83 -23.36 -1.50
C PHE A 218 11.35 -24.78 -1.67
N HIS A 219 11.33 -25.21 -2.92
CA HIS A 219 11.66 -26.54 -3.40
C HIS A 219 12.56 -26.38 -4.63
N SER A 220 13.11 -27.50 -5.11
CA SER A 220 14.07 -27.47 -6.24
C SER A 220 13.48 -26.87 -7.53
N ASP A 221 12.17 -26.90 -7.68
CA ASP A 221 11.42 -26.40 -8.84
C ASP A 221 11.08 -24.91 -8.80
N ASN A 222 11.31 -24.20 -7.68
CA ASN A 222 11.05 -22.76 -7.56
C ASN A 222 12.28 -21.96 -7.05
N THR A 223 13.48 -22.40 -7.44
CA THR A 223 14.74 -21.79 -7.01
C THR A 223 14.89 -20.32 -7.44
N GLU A 224 14.39 -19.95 -8.62
CA GLU A 224 14.41 -18.55 -9.10
C GLU A 224 13.57 -17.63 -8.20
N LEU A 225 12.43 -18.14 -7.71
CA LEU A 225 11.60 -17.41 -6.77
C LEU A 225 12.31 -17.23 -5.42
N LEU A 226 13.01 -18.25 -4.93
CA LEU A 226 13.82 -18.13 -3.72
C LEU A 226 14.89 -17.05 -3.88
N GLU A 227 15.62 -17.04 -5.00
CA GLU A 227 16.62 -16.02 -5.31
C GLU A 227 16.00 -14.61 -5.30
N CYS A 228 14.84 -14.44 -5.94
CA CYS A 228 14.11 -13.19 -5.96
C CYS A 228 13.70 -12.73 -4.54
N VAL A 229 13.15 -13.63 -3.72
CA VAL A 229 12.74 -13.30 -2.35
C VAL A 229 13.95 -12.96 -1.46
N VAL A 230 15.08 -13.65 -1.63
CA VAL A 230 16.34 -13.29 -0.95
C VAL A 230 16.77 -11.89 -1.36
N SER A 231 16.78 -11.59 -2.66
CA SER A 231 17.13 -10.27 -3.21
C SER A 231 16.26 -9.17 -2.60
N VAL A 232 14.94 -9.34 -2.65
CA VAL A 232 13.94 -8.41 -2.09
C VAL A 232 14.16 -8.18 -0.59
N GLY A 233 14.32 -9.25 0.18
CA GLY A 233 14.52 -9.17 1.64
C GLY A 233 15.84 -8.50 2.01
N VAL A 234 16.94 -8.86 1.35
CA VAL A 234 18.26 -8.31 1.61
C VAL A 234 18.34 -6.84 1.21
N LEU A 235 17.87 -6.47 0.01
CA LEU A 235 17.86 -5.09 -0.46
C LEU A 235 17.01 -4.20 0.45
N SER A 236 15.82 -4.67 0.85
CA SER A 236 14.97 -3.93 1.79
C SER A 236 15.67 -3.69 3.13
N ALA A 237 16.29 -4.71 3.71
CA ALA A 237 17.04 -4.58 4.95
C ALA A 237 18.24 -3.62 4.82
N LYS A 238 18.96 -3.67 3.69
CA LYS A 238 20.08 -2.78 3.41
C LYS A 238 19.65 -1.32 3.34
N ILE A 239 18.63 -1.01 2.55
CA ILE A 239 18.11 0.36 2.40
C ILE A 239 17.62 0.90 3.76
N MET A 240 16.92 0.08 4.55
CA MET A 240 16.44 0.50 5.88
C MET A 240 17.58 0.80 6.85
N VAL A 241 18.68 0.04 6.83
CA VAL A 241 19.86 0.30 7.69
C VAL A 241 20.57 1.60 7.27
N GLU A 242 20.66 1.86 5.96
CA GLU A 242 21.23 3.10 5.43
C GLU A 242 20.39 4.33 5.81
N ASP A 243 19.06 4.25 5.71
CA ASP A 243 18.12 5.33 6.07
C ASP A 243 18.17 5.67 7.58
N ILE A 244 18.28 4.65 8.45
CA ILE A 244 18.41 4.81 9.92
C ILE A 244 19.81 5.32 10.33
N SER A 245 20.85 5.02 9.54
CA SER A 245 22.24 5.36 9.86
C SER A 245 22.58 6.85 9.69
N HIS A 246 21.69 7.67 9.13
CA HIS A 246 21.93 9.10 8.97
C HIS A 246 21.98 9.87 10.31
N GLU A 247 21.48 9.30 11.43
CA GLU A 247 21.58 9.92 12.76
C GLU A 247 22.84 9.55 13.55
N TYR A 248 23.52 8.42 13.26
CA TYR A 248 24.69 7.99 14.04
C TYR A 248 25.81 7.36 13.18
N ARG A 249 26.77 8.23 12.85
CA ARG A 249 28.23 7.95 12.75
C ARG A 249 28.76 7.08 11.59
N LYS A 250 29.62 7.75 10.80
CA LYS A 250 31.06 7.40 10.62
C LYS A 250 31.51 6.30 11.61
N LYS A 251 31.88 5.12 11.09
CA LYS A 251 32.52 3.97 11.78
C LYS A 251 31.63 2.78 12.20
N ARG A 252 30.54 2.45 11.49
CA ARG A 252 30.28 1.02 11.27
C ARG A 252 30.89 0.69 9.92
N LYS A 253 31.84 -0.26 9.92
CA LYS A 253 32.19 -0.95 8.68
C LYS A 253 30.88 -1.42 8.06
N GLU A 254 30.75 -1.36 6.74
CA GLU A 254 29.86 -2.22 5.95
C GLU A 254 30.18 -3.69 6.27
N PHE A 255 29.95 -4.12 7.51
CA PHE A 255 29.90 -5.52 7.87
C PHE A 255 28.60 -5.98 7.23
N ASP A 256 28.75 -6.92 6.32
CA ASP A 256 27.83 -7.18 5.23
C ASP A 256 26.43 -7.54 5.76
N VAL A 257 25.52 -6.54 5.76
CA VAL A 257 24.12 -6.69 6.19
C VAL A 257 23.46 -7.81 5.38
N ALA A 258 23.83 -7.98 4.11
CA ALA A 258 23.35 -9.07 3.28
C ALA A 258 23.83 -10.41 3.83
N HIS A 259 25.13 -10.56 4.09
CA HIS A 259 25.69 -11.78 4.67
C HIS A 259 25.06 -12.12 6.02
N GLU A 260 24.92 -11.16 6.95
CA GLU A 260 24.31 -11.42 8.26
C GLU A 260 22.85 -11.88 8.13
N ARG A 261 22.08 -11.26 7.24
CA ARG A 261 20.68 -11.65 6.99
C ARG A 261 20.60 -13.05 6.38
N VAL A 262 21.38 -13.31 5.33
CA VAL A 262 21.39 -14.61 4.65
C VAL A 262 21.82 -15.73 5.60
N ASP A 263 22.88 -15.52 6.37
CA ASP A 263 23.34 -16.46 7.39
C ASP A 263 22.27 -16.72 8.46
N THR A 264 21.54 -15.69 8.90
CA THR A 264 20.41 -15.83 9.82
C THR A 264 19.29 -16.69 9.22
N TYR A 265 18.92 -16.44 7.95
CA TYR A 265 17.90 -17.22 7.25
C TYR A 265 18.30 -18.69 7.13
N ILE A 266 19.55 -18.96 6.74
CA ILE A 266 20.11 -20.32 6.63
C ILE A 266 20.03 -21.05 7.98
N ARG A 267 20.57 -20.47 9.05
CA ARG A 267 20.58 -21.12 10.37
C ARG A 267 19.17 -21.36 10.91
N SER A 268 18.28 -20.37 10.78
CA SER A 268 16.89 -20.47 11.24
C SER A 268 16.13 -21.57 10.50
N SER A 269 16.26 -21.60 9.18
CA SER A 269 15.56 -22.55 8.33
C SER A 269 16.07 -23.98 8.55
N LEU A 270 17.39 -24.16 8.65
CA LEU A 270 18.00 -25.46 8.97
C LEU A 270 17.56 -25.98 10.34
N ARG A 271 17.52 -25.12 11.36
CA ARG A 271 17.04 -25.48 12.70
C ARG A 271 15.58 -25.95 12.66
N THR A 272 14.75 -25.25 11.91
CA THR A 272 13.32 -25.59 11.74
C THR A 272 13.15 -26.93 11.02
N ALA A 273 13.85 -27.13 9.91
CA ALA A 273 13.82 -28.38 9.14
C ALA A 273 14.31 -29.58 9.97
N PHE A 274 15.39 -29.40 10.74
CA PHE A 274 15.90 -30.45 11.62
C PHE A 274 14.89 -30.85 12.72
N PHE A 275 14.23 -29.86 13.31
CA PHE A 275 13.20 -30.12 14.33
C PHE A 275 12.00 -30.89 13.74
N GLN A 276 11.56 -30.54 12.54
CA GLN A 276 10.48 -31.27 11.86
C GLN A 276 10.91 -32.72 11.52
N ALA A 277 12.09 -32.91 10.92
CA ALA A 277 12.59 -34.23 10.53
C ALA A 277 12.75 -35.16 11.75
N SER A 278 13.30 -34.65 12.85
CA SER A 278 13.44 -35.41 14.09
C SER A 278 12.09 -35.78 14.68
N PHE A 279 11.11 -34.87 14.70
CA PHE A 279 9.74 -35.17 15.13
C PHE A 279 9.08 -36.26 14.29
N HIS A 280 9.23 -36.20 12.95
CA HIS A 280 8.75 -37.24 12.05
C HIS A 280 9.39 -38.61 12.35
N TYR A 281 10.71 -38.65 12.56
CA TYR A 281 11.42 -39.88 12.93
C TYR A 281 10.90 -40.47 14.24
N PHE A 282 10.73 -39.67 15.28
CA PHE A 282 10.19 -40.13 16.56
C PHE A 282 8.74 -40.62 16.43
N LYS A 283 7.91 -39.94 15.64
CA LYS A 283 6.52 -40.35 15.38
C LYS A 283 6.46 -41.69 14.62
N CYS A 284 7.28 -41.86 13.59
CA CYS A 284 7.38 -43.13 12.85
C CYS A 284 7.88 -44.26 13.74
N LEU A 285 8.92 -44.02 14.55
CA LEU A 285 9.42 -45.02 15.50
C LEU A 285 8.36 -45.41 16.53
N TYR A 286 7.59 -44.45 17.05
CA TYR A 286 6.50 -44.71 17.99
C TYR A 286 5.36 -45.52 17.36
N ILE A 287 4.98 -45.22 16.11
CA ILE A 287 3.98 -46.02 15.36
C ILE A 287 4.49 -47.44 15.12
N LEU A 288 5.74 -47.59 14.67
CA LEU A 288 6.34 -48.92 14.42
C LEU A 288 6.46 -49.76 15.70
N LEU A 289 6.84 -49.15 16.83
CA LEU A 289 6.92 -49.83 18.12
C LEU A 289 5.54 -50.09 18.76
N GLY A 290 4.54 -49.24 18.50
CA GLY A 290 3.17 -49.42 18.97
C GLY A 290 2.37 -50.46 18.18
N SER A 291 2.74 -50.72 16.93
CA SER A 291 2.11 -51.72 16.05
C SER A 291 2.65 -53.14 16.30
N ALA A 292 3.68 -53.29 17.12
CA ALA A 292 4.33 -54.56 17.46
C ALA A 292 3.80 -55.19 18.77
N ARG A 293 2.61 -54.78 19.23
CA ARG A 293 1.91 -55.35 20.40
C ARG A 293 0.56 -55.93 20.02
#